data_AF-A0A1F9XCC3-F1
#
_entry.id   AF-A0A1F9XCC3-F1
#
_cell.length_a   1.000
_cell.length_b   1.000
_cell.length_c   1.000
_cell.angle_alpha   90.00
_cell.angle_beta   90.00
_cell.angle_gamma   90.00
#
_symmetry.space_group_name_H-M   'P 1'
#
loop_
_entity.id
_entity.type
_entity.pdbx_description
1 polymer ?
#
loop_
_entity_poly.entity_id
_entity_poly.type
_entity_poly.pdbx_seq_one_letter_code
_entity_poly.pdbx_strand_id
1 'polypeptide(L)'
;MSYAFTRMSDTKRADIQSSLTSIVSKDAATSERAKRILKQIQEQEAVTKLDSDKTNLDKYAKLEINDKMIRILLTAPVLFDTGGAELQKEAIEGLGQIANSLKSLPNKVVVEGHTDNIPIQRGKYTTNWELSIARAVSVIDYFTKVKGLSSDKFIVAGYGEFRPLYPNDTPENRAQNRRIEINVMK
;
A
#
# COMPACT_ATOMS: atom_id res chain seq x y z
N MET A 1 -18.68 32.51 3.88
CA MET A 1 -19.18 32.17 2.53
C MET A 1 -18.16 31.24 1.88
N SER A 2 -18.23 29.91 2.05
CA SER A 2 -19.03 29.05 1.17
C SER A 2 -19.19 27.66 1.80
N TYR A 3 -20.21 27.51 2.65
CA TYR A 3 -20.69 26.23 3.19
C TYR A 3 -21.73 25.60 2.23
N ALA A 4 -21.42 25.51 0.94
CA ALA A 4 -22.42 25.19 -0.09
C ALA A 4 -22.12 23.96 -0.95
N PHE A 5 -21.18 23.08 -0.56
CA PHE A 5 -20.86 21.87 -1.35
C PHE A 5 -21.25 20.53 -0.68
N THR A 6 -21.74 20.53 0.57
CA THR A 6 -22.00 19.29 1.33
C THR A 6 -23.45 18.76 1.21
N ARG A 7 -24.27 19.28 0.28
CA ARG A 7 -25.66 18.82 0.05
C ARG A 7 -26.03 18.74 -1.44
N MET A 8 -25.19 18.14 -2.26
CA MET A 8 -25.59 17.75 -3.62
C MET A 8 -25.95 16.27 -3.64
N SER A 9 -27.16 15.96 -4.11
CA SER A 9 -27.62 14.58 -4.33
C SER A 9 -26.80 13.91 -5.42
N ASP A 10 -26.60 12.60 -5.33
CA ASP A 10 -25.78 11.82 -6.27
C ASP A 10 -26.20 11.98 -7.74
N THR A 11 -27.49 12.28 -7.97
CA THR A 11 -28.05 12.63 -9.28
C THR A 11 -27.45 13.90 -9.88
N LYS A 12 -27.24 14.96 -9.08
CA LYS A 12 -26.63 16.22 -9.55
C LYS A 12 -25.14 16.06 -9.85
N ARG A 13 -24.45 15.13 -9.18
CA ARG A 13 -23.04 14.82 -9.46
C ARG A 13 -22.90 14.09 -10.80
N ALA A 14 -23.77 13.13 -11.05
CA ALA A 14 -23.83 12.40 -12.32
C ALA A 14 -24.15 13.33 -13.51
N ASP A 15 -25.07 14.29 -13.33
CA ASP A 15 -25.43 15.27 -14.38
C ASP A 15 -24.31 16.27 -14.68
N ILE A 16 -23.55 16.70 -13.66
CA ILE A 16 -22.36 17.55 -13.87
C ILE A 16 -21.26 16.75 -14.58
N GLN A 17 -21.12 15.47 -14.26
CA GLN A 17 -20.15 14.58 -14.86
C GLN A 17 -20.49 14.29 -16.34
N SER A 18 -21.76 14.08 -16.68
CA SER A 18 -22.20 13.90 -18.07
C SER A 18 -22.06 15.19 -18.89
N SER A 19 -22.35 16.35 -18.28
CA SER A 19 -22.18 17.68 -18.89
C SER A 19 -20.72 18.06 -19.12
N LEU A 20 -19.81 17.64 -18.23
CA LEU A 20 -18.37 17.78 -18.43
C LEU A 20 -17.86 16.85 -19.55
N THR A 21 -18.42 15.64 -19.65
CA THR A 21 -18.04 14.64 -20.67
C THR A 21 -18.38 15.11 -22.09
N SER A 22 -19.50 15.80 -22.27
CA SER A 22 -19.88 16.35 -23.57
C SER A 22 -18.98 17.53 -24.00
N ILE A 23 -18.51 18.35 -23.05
CA ILE A 23 -17.56 19.45 -23.29
C ILE A 23 -16.16 18.93 -23.64
N VAL A 24 -15.75 17.79 -23.07
CA VAL A 24 -14.44 17.13 -23.31
C VAL A 24 -14.26 16.62 -24.75
N SER A 25 -15.34 16.46 -25.52
CA SER A 25 -15.29 15.87 -26.87
C SER A 25 -14.74 16.78 -27.98
N LYS A 26 -14.54 18.09 -27.74
CA LYS A 26 -14.21 19.05 -28.81
C LYS A 26 -12.73 19.46 -28.97
N ASP A 27 -11.85 19.25 -27.98
CA ASP A 27 -10.44 19.67 -28.07
C ASP A 27 -9.46 18.66 -27.43
N ALA A 28 -8.44 18.24 -28.19
CA ALA A 28 -7.45 17.25 -27.76
C ALA A 28 -6.62 17.69 -26.53
N ALA A 29 -6.33 18.98 -26.40
CA ALA A 29 -5.65 19.55 -25.23
C ALA A 29 -6.52 19.52 -23.96
N THR A 30 -7.85 19.59 -24.13
CA THR A 30 -8.83 19.52 -23.04
C THR A 30 -9.01 18.07 -22.54
N SER A 31 -8.89 17.08 -23.44
CA SER A 31 -8.90 15.64 -23.09
C SER A 31 -7.79 15.27 -22.12
N GLU A 32 -6.57 15.78 -22.31
CA GLU A 32 -5.44 15.41 -21.47
C GLU A 32 -5.48 16.09 -20.09
N ARG A 33 -5.95 17.34 -20.04
CA ARG A 33 -6.21 18.04 -18.78
C ARG A 33 -7.36 17.40 -17.99
N ALA A 34 -8.43 16.98 -18.67
CA ALA A 34 -9.53 16.24 -18.06
C ALA A 34 -9.09 14.86 -17.52
N LYS A 35 -8.24 14.13 -18.26
CA LYS A 35 -7.64 12.87 -17.77
C LYS A 35 -6.80 13.09 -16.51
N ARG A 36 -6.01 14.17 -16.44
CA ARG A 36 -5.23 14.51 -15.24
C ARG A 36 -6.13 14.87 -14.05
N ILE A 37 -7.18 15.64 -14.28
CA ILE A 37 -8.16 16.00 -13.24
C ILE A 37 -8.89 14.75 -12.73
N LEU A 38 -9.33 13.86 -13.62
CA LEU A 38 -9.96 12.59 -13.24
C LEU A 38 -9.00 11.69 -12.45
N LYS A 39 -7.73 11.62 -12.85
CA LYS A 39 -6.69 10.88 -12.11
C LYS A 39 -6.51 11.46 -10.70
N GLN A 40 -6.45 12.79 -10.56
CA GLN A 40 -6.36 13.47 -9.27
C GLN A 40 -7.60 13.27 -8.39
N ILE A 41 -8.80 13.28 -8.98
CA ILE A 41 -10.05 13.00 -8.25
C ILE A 41 -10.06 11.54 -7.76
N GLN A 42 -9.66 10.59 -8.61
CA GLN A 42 -9.54 9.18 -8.21
C GLN A 42 -8.49 8.97 -7.11
N GLU A 43 -7.33 9.63 -7.21
CA GLU A 43 -6.29 9.61 -6.18
C GLU A 43 -6.81 10.19 -4.85
N GLN A 44 -7.52 11.32 -4.88
CA GLN A 44 -8.11 11.91 -3.67
C GLN A 44 -9.20 11.04 -3.05
N GLU A 45 -10.09 10.46 -3.86
CA GLU A 45 -11.14 9.56 -3.38
C GLU A 45 -10.55 8.29 -2.76
N ALA A 46 -9.49 7.74 -3.34
CA ALA A 46 -8.86 6.53 -2.84
C ALA A 46 -7.96 6.78 -1.62
N VAL A 47 -7.32 7.96 -1.52
CA VAL A 47 -6.70 8.44 -0.27
C VAL A 47 -7.77 8.55 0.82
N THR A 48 -8.94 9.12 0.50
CA THR A 48 -10.04 9.28 1.46
C THR A 48 -10.60 7.92 1.90
N LYS A 49 -10.71 6.94 0.99
CA LYS A 49 -11.10 5.55 1.34
C LYS A 49 -10.08 4.87 2.23
N LEU A 50 -8.78 5.00 1.93
CA LEU A 50 -7.73 4.46 2.79
C LEU A 50 -7.69 5.12 4.17
N ASP A 51 -7.99 6.41 4.25
CA ASP A 51 -8.07 7.14 5.52
C ASP A 51 -9.36 6.81 6.29
N SER A 52 -10.47 6.47 5.61
CA SER A 52 -11.68 5.96 6.25
C SER A 52 -11.55 4.51 6.74
N ASP A 53 -10.77 3.68 6.04
CA ASP A 53 -10.48 2.29 6.41
C ASP A 53 -9.44 2.18 7.53
N LYS A 54 -8.79 3.30 7.90
CA LYS A 54 -7.75 3.40 8.93
C LYS A 54 -8.14 2.73 10.24
N THR A 55 -9.40 2.88 10.66
CA THR A 55 -9.90 2.32 11.94
C THR A 55 -9.91 0.78 12.01
N ASN A 56 -10.07 0.09 10.88
CA ASN A 56 -9.99 -1.38 10.83
C ASN A 56 -8.57 -1.88 10.55
N LEU A 57 -7.77 -1.09 9.83
CA LEU A 57 -6.38 -1.43 9.51
C LEU A 57 -5.42 -1.26 10.68
N ASP A 58 -5.70 -0.33 11.62
CA ASP A 58 -4.87 -0.05 12.80
C ASP A 58 -4.62 -1.30 13.67
N LYS A 59 -5.51 -2.30 13.60
CA LYS A 59 -5.34 -3.59 14.29
C LYS A 59 -4.15 -4.41 13.74
N TYR A 60 -3.81 -4.24 12.46
CA TYR A 60 -2.83 -5.07 11.76
C TYR A 60 -1.64 -4.28 11.20
N ALA A 61 -1.80 -2.97 10.98
CA ALA A 61 -0.82 -2.13 10.31
C ALA A 61 -0.86 -0.68 10.82
N LYS A 62 0.31 -0.02 10.80
CA LYS A 62 0.40 1.43 11.03
C LYS A 62 0.37 2.17 9.71
N LEU A 63 -0.51 3.15 9.59
CA LEU A 63 -0.66 3.99 8.39
C LEU A 63 0.04 5.34 8.56
N GLU A 64 0.90 5.68 7.59
CA GLU A 64 1.57 6.97 7.50
C GLU A 64 1.28 7.59 6.12
N ILE A 65 0.51 8.68 6.10
CA ILE A 65 0.14 9.38 4.87
C ILE A 65 1.01 10.62 4.75
N ASN A 66 1.69 10.78 3.61
CA ASN A 66 2.40 12.00 3.26
C ASN A 66 1.97 12.50 1.87
N ASP A 67 2.48 13.65 1.42
CA ASP A 67 2.04 14.27 0.17
C ASP A 67 2.36 13.45 -1.08
N LYS A 68 3.37 12.56 -1.02
CA LYS A 68 3.91 11.82 -2.17
C LYS A 68 3.50 10.34 -2.19
N MET A 69 3.19 9.76 -1.05
CA MET A 69 2.91 8.34 -0.90
C MET A 69 2.10 8.04 0.35
N ILE A 70 1.45 6.88 0.33
CA ILE A 70 0.82 6.26 1.50
C ILE A 70 1.71 5.10 1.91
N ARG A 71 2.25 5.14 3.12
CA ARG A 71 3.07 4.08 3.71
C ARG A 71 2.22 3.26 4.67
N ILE A 72 2.18 1.96 4.43
CA ILE A 72 1.54 0.98 5.31
C ILE A 72 2.63 0.12 5.92
N LEU A 73 2.75 0.13 7.25
CA LEU A 73 3.79 -0.59 7.97
C LEU A 73 3.21 -1.80 8.69
N LEU A 74 3.75 -2.98 8.38
CA LEU A 74 3.34 -4.25 8.98
C LEU A 74 4.53 -4.92 9.63
N THR A 75 4.42 -5.30 10.90
CA THR A 75 5.52 -5.98 11.59
C THR A 75 5.62 -7.45 11.13
N ALA A 76 6.83 -7.94 10.93
CA ALA A 76 7.08 -9.29 10.43
C ALA A 76 6.48 -10.40 11.32
N PRO A 77 6.48 -10.31 12.67
CA PRO A 77 5.86 -11.34 13.51
C PRO A 77 4.36 -11.50 13.31
N VAL A 78 3.67 -10.48 12.78
CA VAL A 78 2.24 -10.56 12.41
C VAL A 78 2.05 -11.22 11.05
N LEU A 79 3.08 -11.19 10.20
CA LEU A 79 3.00 -11.64 8.82
C LEU A 79 3.57 -13.04 8.59
N PHE A 80 4.65 -13.39 9.29
CA PHE A 80 5.47 -14.56 8.98
C PHE A 80 5.88 -15.33 10.22
N ASP A 81 6.09 -16.63 10.04
CA ASP A 81 6.79 -17.44 11.04
C ASP A 81 8.26 -17.00 11.21
N THR A 82 8.81 -17.29 12.39
CA THR A 82 10.18 -16.94 12.76
C THR A 82 11.18 -17.46 11.72
N GLY A 83 12.01 -16.56 11.18
CA GLY A 83 13.01 -16.89 10.16
C GLY A 83 12.47 -17.27 8.79
N GLY A 84 11.14 -17.25 8.60
CA GLY A 84 10.45 -17.61 7.37
C GLY A 84 9.95 -16.42 6.56
N ALA A 85 9.50 -16.73 5.35
CA ALA A 85 8.76 -15.81 4.48
C ALA A 85 7.38 -16.38 4.10
N GLU A 86 6.94 -17.46 4.74
CA GLU A 86 5.60 -18.01 4.55
C GLU A 86 4.60 -17.19 5.36
N LEU A 87 3.49 -16.80 4.72
CA LEU A 87 2.47 -15.96 5.35
C LEU A 87 1.64 -16.77 6.34
N GLN A 88 1.49 -16.23 7.55
CA GLN A 88 0.59 -16.79 8.56
C GLN A 88 -0.88 -16.62 8.16
N LYS A 89 -1.76 -17.46 8.72
CA LYS A 89 -3.20 -17.41 8.41
C LYS A 89 -3.83 -16.09 8.87
N GLU A 90 -3.36 -15.56 9.99
CA GLU A 90 -3.82 -14.30 10.58
C GLU A 90 -3.43 -13.11 9.68
N ALA A 91 -2.27 -13.19 9.03
CA ALA A 91 -1.79 -12.19 8.08
C ALA A 91 -2.70 -12.05 6.84
N ILE A 92 -3.34 -13.15 6.43
CA ILE A 92 -4.19 -13.21 5.22
C ILE A 92 -5.37 -12.24 5.34
N GLU A 93 -5.97 -12.11 6.52
CA GLU A 93 -7.12 -11.21 6.73
C GLU A 93 -6.69 -9.74 6.56
N GLY A 94 -5.65 -9.31 7.27
CA GLY A 94 -5.13 -7.94 7.20
C GLY A 94 -4.63 -7.57 5.80
N LEU A 95 -3.86 -8.45 5.16
CA LEU A 95 -3.44 -8.26 3.78
C LEU A 95 -4.64 -8.27 2.82
N GLY A 96 -5.71 -8.99 3.14
CA GLY A 96 -6.93 -9.02 2.33
C GLY A 96 -7.64 -7.67 2.29
N GLN A 97 -7.68 -6.95 3.42
CA GLN A 97 -8.22 -5.60 3.48
C GLN A 97 -7.37 -4.63 2.66
N ILE A 98 -6.04 -4.68 2.84
CA ILE A 98 -5.09 -3.87 2.04
C ILE A 98 -5.29 -4.12 0.54
N ALA A 99 -5.40 -5.39 0.14
CA ALA A 99 -5.58 -5.75 -1.27
C ALA A 99 -6.86 -5.14 -1.87
N ASN A 100 -7.95 -5.07 -1.11
CA ASN A 100 -9.20 -4.46 -1.58
C ASN A 100 -9.03 -2.95 -1.83
N SER A 101 -8.38 -2.24 -0.91
CA SER A 101 -8.10 -0.81 -1.09
C SER A 101 -7.12 -0.56 -2.25
N LEU A 102 -6.14 -1.46 -2.44
CA LEU A 102 -5.20 -1.40 -3.57
C LEU A 102 -5.87 -1.69 -4.93
N LYS A 103 -6.99 -2.41 -5.00
CA LYS A 103 -7.68 -2.69 -6.27
C LYS A 103 -8.23 -1.43 -6.93
N SER A 104 -8.77 -0.49 -6.15
CA SER A 104 -9.33 0.76 -6.68
C SER A 104 -8.28 1.80 -7.06
N LEU A 105 -7.01 1.59 -6.70
CA LEU A 105 -5.93 2.54 -6.93
C LEU A 105 -5.16 2.20 -8.21
N PRO A 106 -5.04 3.10 -9.20
CA PRO A 106 -4.22 2.85 -10.40
C PRO A 106 -2.71 2.95 -10.13
N ASN A 107 -2.33 3.35 -8.93
CA ASN A 107 -0.98 3.68 -8.51
C ASN A 107 -0.04 2.46 -8.44
N LYS A 108 1.26 2.70 -8.68
CA LYS A 108 2.31 1.70 -8.43
C LYS A 108 2.51 1.53 -6.93
N VAL A 109 2.83 0.30 -6.53
CA VAL A 109 2.99 -0.11 -5.14
C VAL A 109 4.37 -0.71 -4.97
N VAL A 110 5.19 -0.12 -4.09
CA VAL A 110 6.48 -0.67 -3.70
C VAL A 110 6.32 -1.46 -2.41
N VAL A 111 6.65 -2.75 -2.44
CA VAL A 111 6.68 -3.60 -1.24
C VAL A 111 8.12 -3.79 -0.82
N GLU A 112 8.45 -3.30 0.36
CA GLU A 112 9.80 -3.26 0.91
C GLU A 112 9.93 -4.21 2.09
N GLY A 113 10.92 -5.10 2.06
CA GLY A 113 11.25 -5.98 3.17
C GLY A 113 12.42 -5.48 4.01
N HIS A 114 12.32 -5.66 5.32
CA HIS A 114 13.36 -5.31 6.28
C HIS A 114 13.56 -6.41 7.35
N THR A 115 14.78 -6.52 7.84
CA THR A 115 15.17 -7.40 8.96
C THR A 115 15.75 -6.57 10.11
N ASP A 116 15.99 -7.22 11.24
CA ASP A 116 16.92 -6.70 12.24
C ASP A 116 18.37 -7.05 11.84
N ASN A 117 19.33 -6.70 12.70
CA ASN A 117 20.75 -6.95 12.50
C ASN A 117 21.23 -8.34 12.95
N ILE A 118 20.31 -9.25 13.33
CA ILE A 118 20.73 -10.60 13.74
C ILE A 118 21.03 -11.38 12.46
N PRO A 119 22.27 -11.89 12.28
CA PRO A 119 22.61 -12.64 11.09
C PRO A 119 21.79 -13.93 11.00
N ILE A 120 21.32 -14.26 9.79
CA ILE A 120 20.67 -15.56 9.55
C ILE A 120 21.75 -16.63 9.54
N GLN A 121 21.63 -17.59 10.47
CA GLN A 121 22.60 -18.67 10.61
C GLN A 121 22.07 -20.02 10.10
N ARG A 122 20.74 -20.17 9.96
CA ARG A 122 20.07 -21.44 9.63
C ARG A 122 18.79 -21.17 8.85
N GLY A 123 18.40 -22.12 8.00
CA GLY A 123 17.15 -22.09 7.25
C GLY A 123 17.35 -22.00 5.74
N LYS A 124 16.28 -21.61 5.03
CA LYS A 124 16.24 -21.51 3.56
C LYS A 124 17.04 -20.33 3.00
N TYR A 125 17.19 -19.27 3.78
CA TYR A 125 17.83 -18.02 3.36
C TYR A 125 19.23 -17.93 3.98
N THR A 126 20.19 -17.42 3.21
CA THR A 126 21.59 -17.32 3.64
C THR A 126 21.95 -15.91 4.14
N THR A 127 21.19 -14.88 3.76
CA THR A 127 21.43 -13.50 4.17
C THR A 127 20.15 -12.76 4.54
N ASN A 128 20.29 -11.70 5.33
CA ASN A 128 19.20 -10.76 5.64
C ASN A 128 18.63 -10.09 4.37
N TRP A 129 19.47 -9.88 3.35
CA TRP A 129 19.02 -9.42 2.03
C TRP A 129 18.03 -10.41 1.41
N GLU A 130 18.41 -11.67 1.29
CA GLU A 130 17.56 -12.72 0.71
C GLU A 130 16.23 -12.87 1.47
N LEU A 131 16.27 -12.92 2.80
CA LEU A 131 15.05 -13.03 3.60
C LEU A 131 14.14 -11.81 3.41
N SER A 132 14.71 -10.61 3.40
CA SER A 132 13.92 -9.38 3.23
C SER A 132 13.21 -9.34 1.88
N ILE A 133 13.91 -9.69 0.79
CA ILE A 133 13.33 -9.76 -0.56
C ILE A 133 12.26 -10.86 -0.61
N ALA A 134 12.57 -12.05 -0.09
CA ALA A 134 11.64 -13.17 -0.11
C ALA A 134 10.32 -12.86 0.61
N ARG A 135 10.37 -12.17 1.76
CA ARG A 135 9.17 -11.72 2.48
C ARG A 135 8.34 -10.73 1.67
N ALA A 136 8.99 -9.76 1.03
CA ALA A 136 8.29 -8.81 0.16
C ALA A 136 7.65 -9.51 -1.05
N VAL A 137 8.35 -10.48 -1.65
CA VAL A 137 7.80 -11.32 -2.73
C VAL A 137 6.58 -12.11 -2.25
N SER A 138 6.61 -12.74 -1.07
CA SER A 138 5.46 -13.48 -0.54
C SER A 138 4.19 -12.62 -0.40
N VAL A 139 4.35 -11.35 0.01
CA VAL A 139 3.23 -10.40 0.09
C VAL A 139 2.69 -10.07 -1.31
N ILE A 140 3.57 -9.82 -2.29
CA ILE A 140 3.16 -9.58 -3.68
C ILE A 140 2.49 -10.82 -4.28
N ASP A 141 3.02 -12.02 -4.01
CA ASP A 141 2.46 -13.28 -4.45
C ASP A 141 1.04 -13.47 -3.90
N TYR A 142 0.81 -13.12 -2.63
CA TYR A 142 -0.54 -13.10 -2.08
C TYR A 142 -1.47 -12.14 -2.84
N PHE A 143 -1.03 -10.89 -3.06
CA PHE A 143 -1.86 -9.91 -3.79
C PHE A 143 -2.18 -10.32 -5.22
N THR A 144 -1.22 -10.90 -5.92
CA THR A 144 -1.37 -11.28 -7.33
C THR A 144 -2.09 -12.62 -7.49
N LYS A 145 -1.61 -13.68 -6.85
CA LYS A 145 -2.11 -15.05 -7.03
C LYS A 145 -3.42 -15.31 -6.28
N VAL A 146 -3.59 -14.73 -5.09
CA VAL A 146 -4.79 -14.96 -4.26
C VAL A 146 -5.84 -13.88 -4.45
N LYS A 147 -5.42 -12.60 -4.55
CA LYS A 147 -6.36 -11.47 -4.67
C LYS A 147 -6.58 -10.98 -6.10
N GLY A 148 -5.79 -11.46 -7.06
CA GLY A 148 -5.96 -11.15 -8.48
C GLY A 148 -5.57 -9.73 -8.86
N LEU A 149 -4.67 -9.09 -8.11
CA LEU A 149 -4.13 -7.79 -8.51
C LEU A 149 -3.11 -7.99 -9.63
N SER A 150 -3.07 -7.05 -10.58
CA SER A 150 -2.11 -7.11 -11.69
C SER A 150 -0.68 -7.00 -11.19
N SER A 151 0.21 -7.87 -11.68
CA SER A 151 1.62 -7.94 -11.26
C SER A 151 2.41 -6.69 -11.64
N ASP A 152 2.03 -6.03 -12.74
CA ASP A 152 2.67 -4.79 -13.19
C ASP A 152 2.54 -3.65 -12.17
N LYS A 153 1.57 -3.73 -11.25
CA LYS A 153 1.38 -2.74 -10.18
C LYS A 153 2.53 -2.73 -9.19
N PHE A 154 3.20 -3.87 -9.00
CA PHE A 154 4.08 -4.08 -7.87
C PHE A 154 5.56 -3.95 -8.24
N ILE A 155 6.30 -3.34 -7.32
CA ILE A 155 7.77 -3.30 -7.31
C ILE A 155 8.20 -3.94 -5.99
N VAL A 156 9.19 -4.82 -6.04
CA VAL A 156 9.78 -5.43 -4.86
C VAL A 156 11.10 -4.76 -4.51
N ALA A 157 11.31 -4.49 -3.24
CA ALA A 157 12.60 -4.11 -2.69
C ALA A 157 12.86 -4.88 -1.39
N GLY A 158 14.13 -5.16 -1.11
CA GLY A 158 14.55 -5.67 0.18
C GLY A 158 15.78 -4.90 0.61
N TYR A 159 15.84 -4.48 1.88
CA TYR A 159 16.94 -3.69 2.41
C TYR A 159 17.76 -4.43 3.48
N GLY A 160 17.40 -5.69 3.77
CA GLY A 160 17.96 -6.41 4.91
C GLY A 160 17.90 -5.57 6.19
N GLU A 161 19.05 -5.47 6.85
CA GLU A 161 19.23 -4.76 8.13
C GLU A 161 19.63 -3.29 7.97
N PHE A 162 19.88 -2.82 6.74
CA PHE A 162 20.56 -1.54 6.47
C PHE A 162 19.63 -0.32 6.46
N ARG A 163 18.33 -0.50 6.71
CA ARG A 163 17.35 0.58 6.90
C ARG A 163 16.50 0.35 8.16
N PRO A 164 17.10 0.41 9.36
CA PRO A 164 16.37 0.26 10.61
C PRO A 164 15.51 1.50 10.89
N LEU A 165 14.34 1.30 11.49
CA LEU A 165 13.54 2.40 12.06
C LEU A 165 14.06 2.82 13.43
N TYR A 166 14.55 1.84 14.19
CA TYR A 166 15.04 2.02 15.56
C TYR A 166 16.43 1.38 15.71
N PRO A 167 17.25 1.83 16.66
CA PRO A 167 18.53 1.17 16.97
C PRO A 167 18.33 -0.32 17.26
N ASN A 168 19.24 -1.19 16.82
CA ASN A 168 19.11 -2.64 17.04
C ASN A 168 19.61 -3.11 18.42
N ASP A 169 19.48 -2.25 19.44
CA ASP A 169 19.97 -2.48 20.80
C ASP A 169 19.02 -3.37 21.62
N THR A 170 17.71 -3.15 21.53
CA THR A 170 16.70 -3.89 22.30
C THR A 170 15.94 -4.93 21.47
N PRO A 171 15.45 -6.02 22.09
CA PRO A 171 14.56 -6.98 21.43
C PRO A 171 13.32 -6.32 20.82
N GLU A 172 12.76 -5.31 21.50
CA GLU A 172 11.59 -4.56 21.09
C GLU A 172 11.88 -3.75 19.82
N ASN A 173 13.01 -3.03 19.78
CA ASN A 173 13.41 -2.27 18.59
C ASN A 173 13.71 -3.20 17.40
N ARG A 174 14.38 -4.33 17.65
CA ARG A 174 14.61 -5.35 16.62
C ARG A 174 13.30 -5.88 16.06
N ALA A 175 12.29 -6.11 16.90
CA ALA A 175 10.98 -6.54 16.45
C ALA A 175 10.29 -5.52 15.54
N GLN A 176 10.45 -4.22 15.81
CA GLN A 176 9.94 -3.16 14.95
C GLN A 176 10.71 -3.04 13.62
N ASN A 177 12.02 -3.34 13.64
CA ASN A 177 12.85 -3.31 12.42
C ASN A 177 12.51 -4.45 11.46
N ARG A 178 12.14 -5.63 11.97
CA ARG A 178 11.60 -6.74 11.18
C ARG A 178 10.19 -6.37 10.71
N ARG A 179 10.06 -5.81 9.50
CA ARG A 179 8.78 -5.30 8.97
C ARG A 179 8.69 -5.40 7.46
N ILE A 180 7.47 -5.24 6.95
CA ILE A 180 7.16 -4.94 5.56
C ILE A 180 6.59 -3.53 5.47
N GLU A 181 7.10 -2.74 4.53
CA GLU A 181 6.49 -1.46 4.15
C GLU A 181 5.81 -1.62 2.80
N ILE A 182 4.54 -1.23 2.70
CA ILE A 182 3.80 -1.16 1.45
C ILE A 182 3.59 0.32 1.14
N ASN A 183 4.27 0.81 0.12
CA ASN A 183 4.28 2.21 -0.26
C ASN A 183 3.48 2.40 -1.55
N VAL A 184 2.33 3.06 -1.45
CA VAL A 184 1.50 3.43 -2.61
C VAL A 184 1.93 4.81 -3.09
N MET A 185 2.47 4.88 -4.31
CA MET A 185 2.99 6.11 -4.90
C MET A 185 1.83 6.98 -5.41
N LYS A 186 1.64 8.20 -4.90
CA LYS A 186 0.56 9.10 -5.35
C LYS A 186 0.82 9.60 -6.77
#